data_AF-A0A9X2L767-F1
#
_entry.id   AF-A0A9X2L767-F1
#
_cell.length_a   1.000
_cell.length_b   1.000
_cell.length_c   1.000
_cell.angle_alpha   90.00
_cell.angle_beta   90.00
_cell.angle_gamma   90.00
#
_symmetry.space_group_name_H-M   'P 1'
#
loop_
_entity.id
_entity.type
_entity.pdbx_description
1 polymer ?
#
loop_
_entity_poly.entity_id
_entity_poly.type
_entity_poly.pdbx_seq_one_letter_code
_entity_poly.pdbx_strand_id
1 'polypeptide(L)'
;MKKNPQTAACLLIGDELLSGRTRDANANTLAKALYAKGIELIEVRIVPDEHKTIGNALIDLKVKADIVITSGGIGPTHDDITADAVSAALGRKTVEHDGAMKILKAHYAAKDEEVTDARRRMARMPKDAELIANSVSGAPGFRVENVYVLAGVPAIFDAMLEEVLAAVPDGEPETVYHVTGEAKESDLADGLRDLETALKGLKIGSYPGPTGKGGPLTIVCRSRSASVCEQAALAVKALFTAQGKEAEIGQGDRPA
;
A
#
# COMPACT_ATOMS: atom_id res chain seq x y z
N MET A 1 4.53 -2.60 25.16
CA MET A 1 4.74 -3.49 24.01
C MET A 1 4.56 -2.66 22.75
N LYS A 2 5.46 -2.74 21.76
CA LYS A 2 5.22 -2.06 20.46
C LYS A 2 4.00 -2.72 19.83
N LYS A 3 2.97 -1.93 19.51
CA LYS A 3 1.76 -2.41 18.84
C LYS A 3 2.13 -2.82 17.41
N ASN A 4 1.65 -3.98 16.94
CA ASN A 4 1.82 -4.36 15.54
C ASN A 4 1.11 -3.34 14.64
N PRO A 5 1.70 -2.96 13.49
CA PRO A 5 1.06 -2.02 12.59
C PRO A 5 -0.25 -2.61 12.06
N GLN A 6 -1.29 -1.80 12.05
CA GLN A 6 -2.61 -2.17 11.55
C GLN A 6 -2.95 -1.43 10.27
N THR A 7 -2.29 -0.30 10.04
CA THR A 7 -2.57 0.60 8.92
C THR A 7 -1.30 1.03 8.20
N ALA A 8 -1.41 1.18 6.89
CA ALA A 8 -0.36 1.71 6.05
C ALA A 8 -0.93 2.80 5.12
N ALA A 9 -0.07 3.73 4.72
CA ALA A 9 -0.35 4.66 3.64
C ALA A 9 0.73 4.58 2.56
N CYS A 10 0.35 4.84 1.31
CA CYS A 10 1.27 4.87 0.17
C CYS A 10 1.40 6.29 -0.38
N LEU A 11 2.64 6.75 -0.56
CA LEU A 11 2.97 8.01 -1.22
C LEU A 11 3.73 7.73 -2.52
N LEU A 12 3.04 7.84 -3.65
CA LEU A 12 3.65 7.74 -4.97
C LEU A 12 4.13 9.12 -5.42
N ILE A 13 5.38 9.21 -5.89
CA ILE A 13 6.05 10.45 -6.24
C ILE A 13 6.53 10.32 -7.69
N GLY A 14 6.00 11.18 -8.57
CA GLY A 14 6.34 11.16 -9.99
C GLY A 14 5.38 11.97 -10.85
N ASP A 15 5.90 12.97 -11.58
CA ASP A 15 5.13 13.75 -12.56
C ASP A 15 4.55 12.89 -13.70
N GLU A 16 5.23 11.79 -14.05
CA GLU A 16 4.79 10.84 -15.07
C GLU A 16 3.53 10.05 -14.66
N LEU A 17 3.31 9.87 -13.34
CA LEU A 17 2.11 9.25 -12.79
C LEU A 17 0.92 10.21 -12.92
N LEU A 18 1.12 11.48 -12.58
CA LEU A 18 0.08 12.51 -12.65
C LEU A 18 -0.30 12.87 -14.09
N SER A 19 0.66 12.83 -15.01
CA SER A 19 0.39 13.03 -16.44
C SER A 19 -0.21 11.81 -17.13
N GLY A 20 -0.26 10.65 -16.46
CA GLY A 20 -0.75 9.39 -17.03
C GLY A 20 0.18 8.76 -18.05
N ARG A 21 1.43 9.25 -18.19
CA ARG A 21 2.44 8.63 -19.07
C ARG A 21 2.83 7.24 -18.56
N THR A 22 2.85 7.07 -17.25
CA THR A 22 3.10 5.78 -16.59
C THR A 22 1.86 5.37 -15.82
N ARG A 23 1.41 4.13 -16.04
CA ARG A 23 0.38 3.52 -15.20
C ARG A 23 1.04 3.01 -13.93
N ASP A 24 0.57 3.45 -12.76
CA ASP A 24 1.02 2.92 -11.49
C ASP A 24 0.74 1.40 -11.39
N ALA A 25 1.77 0.66 -11.01
CA ALA A 25 1.70 -0.76 -10.63
C ALA A 25 2.07 -0.97 -9.16
N ASN A 26 2.79 -0.04 -8.54
CA ASN A 26 3.42 -0.23 -7.25
C ASN A 26 2.39 -0.17 -6.12
N ALA A 27 1.37 0.70 -6.20
CA ALA A 27 0.33 0.70 -5.17
C ALA A 27 -0.50 -0.59 -5.21
N ASN A 28 -0.71 -1.20 -6.37
CA ASN A 28 -1.42 -2.49 -6.46
C ASN A 28 -0.60 -3.63 -5.83
N THR A 29 0.70 -3.71 -6.14
CA THR A 29 1.61 -4.68 -5.51
C THR A 29 1.61 -4.49 -3.99
N LEU A 30 1.79 -3.25 -3.54
CA LEU A 30 1.80 -2.91 -2.13
C LEU A 30 0.49 -3.29 -1.43
N ALA A 31 -0.66 -2.98 -2.02
CA ALA A 31 -1.97 -3.29 -1.45
C ALA A 31 -2.14 -4.81 -1.23
N LYS A 32 -1.77 -5.63 -2.22
CA LYS A 32 -1.83 -7.09 -2.11
C LYS A 32 -0.90 -7.61 -1.01
N ALA A 33 0.33 -7.12 -0.97
CA ALA A 33 1.33 -7.54 0.00
C ALA A 33 0.95 -7.18 1.44
N LEU A 34 0.45 -5.96 1.66
CA LEU A 34 -0.03 -5.51 2.96
C LEU A 34 -1.27 -6.28 3.41
N TYR A 35 -2.21 -6.53 2.50
CA TYR A 35 -3.39 -7.33 2.77
C TYR A 35 -3.03 -8.75 3.24
N ALA A 36 -2.07 -9.40 2.57
CA ALA A 36 -1.55 -10.71 2.99
C ALA A 36 -0.88 -10.67 4.37
N LYS A 37 -0.37 -9.50 4.78
CA LYS A 37 0.18 -9.25 6.13
C LYS A 37 -0.86 -8.80 7.15
N GLY A 38 -2.14 -8.70 6.80
CA GLY A 38 -3.17 -8.17 7.70
C GLY A 38 -3.00 -6.69 8.04
N ILE A 39 -2.35 -5.92 7.16
CA ILE A 39 -2.18 -4.47 7.30
C ILE A 39 -3.10 -3.77 6.29
N GLU A 40 -3.97 -2.89 6.77
CA GLU A 40 -4.90 -2.16 5.91
C GLU A 40 -4.21 -0.98 5.23
N LEU A 41 -4.19 -0.95 3.89
CA LEU A 41 -3.78 0.23 3.14
C LEU A 41 -4.91 1.26 3.12
N ILE A 42 -4.82 2.29 3.96
CA ILE A 42 -5.91 3.25 4.21
C ILE A 42 -5.93 4.43 3.23
N GLU A 43 -4.78 4.76 2.62
CA GLU A 43 -4.68 5.87 1.67
C GLU A 43 -3.55 5.62 0.66
N VAL A 44 -3.80 5.92 -0.61
CA VAL A 44 -2.78 6.07 -1.65
C VAL A 44 -2.84 7.50 -2.16
N ARG A 45 -1.71 8.20 -2.14
CA ARG A 45 -1.61 9.59 -2.62
C ARG A 45 -0.52 9.69 -3.67
N ILE A 46 -0.84 10.34 -4.78
CA ILE A 46 0.11 10.62 -5.88
C ILE A 46 0.45 12.11 -5.84
N VAL A 47 1.73 12.45 -5.85
CA VAL A 47 2.24 13.83 -5.81
C VAL A 47 3.29 14.08 -6.90
N PRO A 48 3.46 15.34 -7.34
CA PRO A 48 4.54 15.71 -8.27
C PRO A 48 5.90 15.64 -7.59
N ASP A 49 6.96 15.72 -8.39
CA ASP A 49 8.37 15.85 -7.94
C ASP A 49 8.66 17.27 -7.42
N GLU A 50 7.90 17.69 -6.40
CA GLU A 50 7.99 19.02 -5.81
C GLU A 50 8.24 18.91 -4.31
N HIS A 51 9.36 19.47 -3.88
CA HIS A 51 9.93 19.24 -2.55
C HIS A 51 8.96 19.56 -1.40
N LYS A 52 8.19 20.66 -1.48
CA LYS A 52 7.24 21.03 -0.42
C LYS A 52 6.01 20.12 -0.43
N THR A 53 5.51 19.77 -1.62
CA THR A 53 4.37 18.87 -1.75
C THR A 53 4.68 17.47 -1.22
N ILE A 54 5.85 16.90 -1.57
CA ILE A 54 6.32 15.61 -1.03
C ILE A 54 6.36 15.66 0.50
N GLY A 55 7.00 16.68 1.06
CA GLY A 55 7.15 16.81 2.51
C GLY A 55 5.82 16.96 3.26
N ASN A 56 4.91 17.80 2.75
CA ASN A 56 3.59 18.00 3.36
C ASN A 56 2.75 16.73 3.30
N ALA A 57 2.74 16.04 2.16
CA ALA A 57 2.03 14.78 2.00
C ALA A 57 2.58 13.70 2.95
N LEU A 58 3.91 13.60 3.05
CA LEU A 58 4.56 12.67 3.95
C LEU A 58 4.12 12.89 5.41
N ILE A 59 4.18 14.13 5.90
CA ILE A 59 3.83 14.43 7.29
C ILE A 59 2.36 14.12 7.59
N ASP A 60 1.45 14.45 6.68
CA ASP A 60 0.02 14.13 6.83
C ASP A 60 -0.22 12.62 6.90
N LEU A 61 0.37 11.85 5.96
CA LEU A 61 0.21 10.39 5.93
C LEU A 61 0.87 9.71 7.14
N LYS A 62 2.04 10.20 7.58
CA LYS A 62 2.79 9.69 8.73
C LYS A 62 2.00 9.75 10.04
N VAL A 63 1.12 10.75 10.17
CA VAL A 63 0.26 10.91 11.36
C VAL A 63 -0.96 9.99 11.29
N LYS A 64 -1.46 9.71 10.09
CA LYS A 64 -2.69 8.91 9.86
C LYS A 64 -2.47 7.40 9.89
N ALA A 65 -1.29 6.92 9.47
CA ALA A 65 -1.00 5.50 9.33
C ALA A 65 0.14 5.06 10.26
N ASP A 66 0.10 3.78 10.69
CA ASP A 66 1.17 3.20 11.49
C ASP A 66 2.50 3.15 10.72
N ILE A 67 2.43 2.88 9.41
CA ILE A 67 3.59 2.94 8.49
C ILE A 67 3.26 3.68 7.20
N VAL A 68 4.25 4.34 6.60
CA VAL A 68 4.14 4.99 5.28
C VAL A 68 5.17 4.37 4.35
N ILE A 69 4.73 3.95 3.17
CA ILE A 69 5.61 3.44 2.11
C ILE A 69 5.58 4.43 0.95
N THR A 70 6.75 4.94 0.55
CA THR A 70 6.87 5.79 -0.63
C THR A 70 7.39 5.00 -1.82
N SER A 71 7.11 5.47 -3.03
CA SER A 71 7.69 4.95 -4.26
C SER A 71 8.03 6.11 -5.20
N GLY A 72 9.29 6.17 -5.64
CA GLY A 72 9.77 7.16 -6.61
C GLY A 72 10.75 8.20 -6.06
N GLY A 73 11.48 8.86 -6.97
CA GLY A 73 12.35 10.00 -6.69
C GLY A 73 13.63 9.73 -5.88
N ILE A 74 14.18 8.51 -5.92
CA ILE A 74 15.46 8.14 -5.23
C ILE A 74 16.58 7.68 -6.17
N GLY A 75 16.41 7.85 -7.48
CA GLY A 75 17.44 7.53 -8.46
C GLY A 75 18.58 8.57 -8.54
N PRO A 76 19.39 8.50 -9.61
CA PRO A 76 20.56 9.37 -9.79
C PRO A 76 20.26 10.71 -10.48
N THR A 77 19.03 10.97 -10.93
CA THR A 77 18.72 12.15 -11.73
C THR A 77 18.46 13.39 -10.85
N HIS A 78 18.26 14.54 -11.50
CA HIS A 78 18.17 15.84 -10.80
C HIS A 78 16.80 16.09 -10.17
N ASP A 79 15.78 15.48 -10.77
CA ASP A 79 14.39 15.38 -10.32
C ASP A 79 14.19 14.30 -9.24
N ASP A 80 15.14 13.38 -9.04
CA ASP A 80 15.16 12.49 -7.86
C ASP A 80 15.47 13.27 -6.58
N ILE A 81 14.42 13.80 -5.94
CA ILE A 81 14.48 14.69 -4.77
C ILE A 81 13.80 14.12 -3.52
N THR A 82 13.26 12.88 -3.56
CA THR A 82 12.50 12.29 -2.45
C THR A 82 13.32 12.21 -1.17
N ALA A 83 14.58 11.80 -1.25
CA ALA A 83 15.45 11.70 -0.07
C ALA A 83 15.67 13.04 0.63
N ASP A 84 15.82 14.11 -0.14
CA ASP A 84 16.01 15.46 0.36
C ASP A 84 14.70 16.03 0.95
N ALA A 85 13.58 15.82 0.26
CA ALA A 85 12.25 16.24 0.72
C ALA A 85 11.86 15.54 2.04
N VAL A 86 12.09 14.22 2.14
CA VAL A 86 11.86 13.44 3.37
C VAL A 86 12.74 13.94 4.51
N SER A 87 14.03 14.20 4.25
CA SER A 87 14.96 14.73 5.26
C SER A 87 14.46 16.06 5.82
N ALA A 88 14.11 17.01 4.94
CA ALA A 88 13.63 18.31 5.34
C ALA A 88 12.29 18.25 6.10
N ALA A 89 11.35 17.44 5.64
CA ALA A 89 10.04 17.27 6.27
C ALA A 89 10.16 16.74 7.71
N LEU A 90 11.11 15.83 7.95
CA LEU A 90 11.38 15.26 9.27
C LEU A 90 12.35 16.10 10.11
N GLY A 91 12.79 17.26 9.62
CA GLY A 91 13.75 18.12 10.32
C GLY A 91 15.13 17.47 10.49
N ARG A 92 15.51 16.56 9.59
CA ARG A 92 16.79 15.85 9.60
C ARG A 92 17.75 16.40 8.56
N LYS A 93 19.04 16.32 8.85
CA LYS A 93 20.11 16.64 7.89
C LYS A 93 20.18 15.53 6.84
N THR A 94 20.15 15.87 5.55
CA THR A 94 20.54 14.92 4.50
C THR A 94 22.05 14.68 4.54
N VAL A 95 22.45 13.42 4.52
CA VAL A 95 23.85 13.00 4.45
C VAL A 95 24.04 12.01 3.31
N GLU A 96 25.27 11.89 2.81
CA GLU A 96 25.66 10.70 2.06
C GLU A 96 25.94 9.60 3.08
N HIS A 97 25.14 8.54 3.04
CA HIS A 97 25.23 7.47 4.02
C HIS A 97 26.38 6.52 3.70
N ASP A 98 27.32 6.37 4.63
CA ASP A 98 28.55 5.57 4.44
C ASP A 98 28.25 4.12 4.01
N GLY A 99 27.25 3.49 4.64
CA GLY A 99 26.79 2.15 4.27
C GLY A 99 26.25 2.05 2.84
N ALA A 100 25.42 3.01 2.40
CA ALA A 100 24.91 3.05 1.03
C ALA A 100 26.05 3.31 0.03
N MET A 101 26.97 4.22 0.37
CA MET A 101 28.16 4.49 -0.45
C MET A 101 29.05 3.25 -0.59
N LYS A 102 29.21 2.44 0.46
CA LYS A 102 29.94 1.17 0.38
C LYS A 102 29.27 0.18 -0.56
N ILE A 103 27.94 0.06 -0.49
CA ILE A 103 27.16 -0.81 -1.38
C ILE A 103 27.29 -0.35 -2.84
N LEU A 104 27.12 0.95 -3.11
CA LEU A 104 27.25 1.51 -4.46
C LEU A 104 28.65 1.29 -5.03
N LYS A 105 29.71 1.55 -4.24
CA LYS A 105 31.10 1.32 -4.66
C LYS A 105 31.33 -0.14 -5.05
N ALA A 106 30.87 -1.08 -4.23
CA ALA A 106 30.99 -2.51 -4.55
C ALA A 106 30.20 -2.89 -5.81
N HIS A 107 28.98 -2.36 -5.97
CA HIS A 107 28.12 -2.64 -7.10
C HIS A 107 28.71 -2.15 -8.44
N TYR A 108 29.24 -0.93 -8.47
CA TYR A 108 29.84 -0.36 -9.69
C TYR A 108 31.23 -0.91 -9.98
N ALA A 109 32.05 -1.19 -8.96
CA ALA A 109 33.33 -1.84 -9.14
C ALA A 109 33.19 -3.24 -9.76
N ALA A 110 32.15 -4.00 -9.41
CA ALA A 110 31.86 -5.31 -10.02
C ALA A 110 31.48 -5.23 -11.52
N LYS A 111 31.26 -4.02 -12.04
CA LYS A 111 30.94 -3.73 -13.44
C LYS A 111 32.08 -2.99 -14.16
N ASP A 112 33.24 -2.85 -13.51
CA ASP A 112 34.36 -2.01 -13.98
C ASP A 112 33.96 -0.55 -14.23
N GLU A 113 33.05 -0.03 -13.40
CA GLU A 113 32.54 1.34 -13.50
C GLU A 113 32.82 2.18 -12.24
N GLU A 114 32.94 3.50 -12.43
CA GLU A 114 33.14 4.47 -11.34
C GLU A 114 31.82 4.98 -10.75
N VAL A 115 31.85 5.36 -9.46
CA VAL A 115 30.71 6.02 -8.81
C VAL A 115 30.75 7.52 -9.10
N THR A 116 30.05 7.94 -10.15
CA THR A 116 29.89 9.35 -10.53
C THR A 116 29.09 10.14 -9.49
N ASP A 117 29.18 11.48 -9.52
CA ASP A 117 28.41 12.35 -8.60
C ASP A 117 26.90 12.15 -8.71
N ALA A 118 26.38 11.87 -9.92
CA ALA A 118 24.97 11.50 -10.10
C ALA A 118 24.63 10.20 -9.34
N ARG A 119 25.51 9.19 -9.37
CA ARG A 119 25.31 7.92 -8.66
C ARG A 119 25.41 8.09 -7.15
N ARG A 120 26.28 9.00 -6.67
CA ARG A 120 26.39 9.34 -5.25
C ARG A 120 25.09 9.91 -4.67
N ARG A 121 24.24 10.54 -5.49
CA ARG A 121 22.91 11.00 -5.06
C ARG A 121 22.04 9.87 -4.50
N MET A 122 22.18 8.65 -5.04
CA MET A 122 21.44 7.47 -4.55
C MET A 122 21.88 7.00 -3.15
N ALA A 123 22.95 7.56 -2.59
CA ALA A 123 23.35 7.34 -1.20
C ALA A 123 22.89 8.46 -0.26
N ARG A 124 22.20 9.49 -0.77
CA ARG A 124 21.66 10.57 0.04
C ARG A 124 20.40 10.09 0.78
N MET A 125 20.34 10.36 2.07
CA MET A 125 19.18 10.04 2.91
C MET A 125 19.22 10.85 4.21
N PRO A 126 18.14 10.86 5.01
CA PRO A 126 18.16 11.46 6.34
C PRO A 126 19.25 10.84 7.21
N LYS A 127 19.90 11.65 8.04
CA LYS A 127 20.82 11.15 9.05
C LYS A 127 20.13 10.09 9.94
N ASP A 128 20.87 9.03 10.24
CA ASP A 128 20.45 7.90 11.08
C ASP A 128 19.30 7.06 10.48
N ALA A 129 19.12 7.12 9.14
CA ALA A 129 18.22 6.22 8.43
C ALA A 129 18.79 4.80 8.35
N GLU A 130 17.90 3.80 8.41
CA GLU A 130 18.23 2.39 8.25
C GLU A 130 18.16 2.02 6.75
N LEU A 131 19.11 1.24 6.24
CA LEU A 131 19.13 0.86 4.82
C LEU A 131 18.09 -0.21 4.52
N ILE A 132 17.39 -0.06 3.39
CA ILE A 132 16.56 -1.09 2.79
C ILE A 132 17.34 -1.65 1.60
N ALA A 133 17.70 -2.93 1.68
CA ALA A 133 18.48 -3.57 0.64
C ALA A 133 17.71 -3.63 -0.68
N ASN A 134 18.46 -3.60 -1.78
CA ASN A 134 17.94 -3.69 -3.12
C ASN A 134 18.82 -4.64 -3.92
N SER A 135 18.32 -5.86 -4.11
CA SER A 135 19.02 -6.94 -4.82
C SER A 135 19.10 -6.72 -6.34
N VAL A 136 18.34 -5.78 -6.91
CA VAL A 136 18.22 -5.57 -8.35
C VAL A 136 19.21 -4.54 -8.87
N SER A 137 19.21 -3.32 -8.32
CA SER A 137 20.10 -2.24 -8.79
C SER A 137 21.21 -1.87 -7.82
N GLY A 138 21.27 -2.49 -6.63
CA GLY A 138 22.28 -2.25 -5.60
C GLY A 138 22.10 -0.93 -4.83
N ALA A 139 21.50 0.11 -5.42
CA ALA A 139 21.19 1.36 -4.73
C ALA A 139 20.12 1.13 -3.65
N PRO A 140 20.44 1.29 -2.36
CA PRO A 140 19.48 0.98 -1.30
C PRO A 140 18.42 2.07 -1.18
N GLY A 141 17.24 1.67 -0.72
CA GLY A 141 16.30 2.63 -0.11
C GLY A 141 16.66 2.86 1.34
N PHE A 142 15.72 3.48 2.05
CA PHE A 142 15.93 3.72 3.47
C PHE A 142 14.63 3.77 4.25
N ARG A 143 14.75 3.50 5.54
CA ARG A 143 13.70 3.67 6.53
C ARG A 143 14.13 4.75 7.52
N VAL A 144 13.20 5.63 7.85
CA VAL A 144 13.34 6.60 8.94
C VAL A 144 12.04 6.67 9.73
N GLU A 145 12.11 6.42 11.03
CA GLU A 145 10.92 6.30 11.89
C GLU A 145 9.96 5.22 11.37
N ASN A 146 8.73 5.60 11.00
CA ASN A 146 7.72 4.73 10.38
C ASN A 146 7.56 4.94 8.86
N VAL A 147 8.52 5.62 8.23
CA VAL A 147 8.54 5.89 6.78
C VAL A 147 9.55 4.97 6.12
N TYR A 148 9.11 4.27 5.07
CA TYR A 148 9.90 3.40 4.21
C TYR A 148 9.95 4.02 2.81
N VAL A 149 11.15 4.32 2.32
CA VAL A 149 11.36 5.00 1.04
C VAL A 149 11.94 4.02 0.02
N LEU A 150 11.16 3.71 -1.01
CA LEU A 150 11.47 2.71 -2.03
C LEU A 150 11.58 3.35 -3.43
N ALA A 151 12.22 2.62 -4.35
CA ALA A 151 12.36 3.05 -5.73
C ALA A 151 11.02 3.07 -6.49
N GLY A 152 10.96 3.85 -7.57
CA GLY A 152 9.78 3.92 -8.46
C GLY A 152 9.71 2.79 -9.49
N VAL A 153 10.85 2.22 -9.89
CA VAL A 153 10.90 1.16 -10.89
C VAL A 153 10.28 -0.13 -10.32
N PRO A 154 9.25 -0.73 -10.94
CA PRO A 154 8.48 -1.83 -10.33
C PRO A 154 9.32 -3.00 -9.84
N ALA A 155 10.24 -3.52 -10.66
CA ALA A 155 11.09 -4.65 -10.27
C ALA A 155 12.00 -4.33 -9.07
N ILE A 156 12.42 -3.07 -8.92
CA ILE A 156 13.22 -2.62 -7.78
C ILE A 156 12.33 -2.44 -6.56
N PHE A 157 11.15 -1.84 -6.74
CA PHE A 157 10.15 -1.67 -5.69
C PHE A 157 9.78 -3.02 -5.07
N ASP A 158 9.50 -4.04 -5.88
CA ASP A 158 9.14 -5.38 -5.42
C ASP A 158 10.26 -5.99 -4.54
N ALA A 159 11.52 -5.94 -5.02
CA ALA A 159 12.66 -6.47 -4.26
C ALA A 159 12.87 -5.75 -2.93
N MET A 160 12.67 -4.44 -2.88
CA MET A 160 12.79 -3.67 -1.64
C MET A 160 11.58 -3.89 -0.72
N LEU A 161 10.39 -4.07 -1.29
CA LEU A 161 9.18 -4.36 -0.53
C LEU A 161 9.30 -5.69 0.20
N GLU A 162 9.91 -6.71 -0.39
CA GLU A 162 10.21 -7.98 0.30
C GLU A 162 11.01 -7.75 1.60
N GLU A 163 12.06 -6.92 1.55
CA GLU A 163 12.86 -6.55 2.73
C GLU A 163 12.02 -5.82 3.78
N VAL A 164 11.14 -4.92 3.35
CA VAL A 164 10.21 -4.21 4.25
C VAL A 164 9.26 -5.20 4.92
N LEU A 165 8.66 -6.12 4.17
CA LEU A 165 7.74 -7.12 4.70
C LEU A 165 8.45 -8.14 5.60
N ALA A 166 9.74 -8.40 5.42
CA ALA A 166 10.50 -9.24 6.33
C ALA A 166 10.76 -8.55 7.69
N ALA A 167 10.93 -7.22 7.67
CA ALA A 167 11.22 -6.43 8.86
C ALA A 167 9.98 -5.96 9.64
N VAL A 168 8.83 -5.87 8.97
CA VAL A 168 7.56 -5.39 9.56
C VAL A 168 6.77 -6.57 10.14
N PRO A 169 6.38 -6.53 11.44
CA PRO A 169 5.50 -7.55 12.02
C PRO A 169 4.15 -7.61 11.32
N ASP A 170 3.57 -8.81 11.25
CA ASP A 170 2.21 -9.00 10.73
C ASP A 170 1.18 -8.19 11.56
N GLY A 171 0.21 -7.62 10.84
CA GLY A 171 -0.97 -6.99 11.41
C GLY A 171 -2.03 -8.01 11.80
N GLU A 172 -3.26 -7.53 12.01
CA GLU A 172 -4.41 -8.39 12.29
C GLU A 172 -5.27 -8.54 11.03
N PRO A 173 -5.27 -9.72 10.36
CA PRO A 173 -6.04 -9.92 9.14
C PRO A 173 -7.55 -9.84 9.41
N GLU A 174 -8.28 -9.30 8.43
CA GLU A 174 -9.74 -9.33 8.45
C GLU A 174 -10.25 -10.72 8.00
N THR A 175 -11.33 -11.19 8.62
CA THR A 175 -12.12 -12.30 8.08
C THR A 175 -12.99 -11.76 6.95
N VAL A 176 -13.02 -12.49 5.83
CA VAL A 176 -13.78 -12.11 4.64
C VAL A 176 -14.74 -13.22 4.24
N TYR A 177 -16.00 -12.85 4.02
CA TYR A 177 -17.01 -13.69 3.38
C TYR A 177 -17.55 -12.97 2.16
N HIS A 178 -17.90 -13.72 1.12
CA HIS A 178 -18.61 -13.22 -0.04
C HIS A 178 -19.92 -13.96 -0.20
N VAL A 179 -20.98 -13.22 -0.53
CA VAL A 179 -22.32 -13.73 -0.79
C VAL A 179 -22.71 -13.35 -2.21
N THR A 180 -22.90 -14.34 -3.08
CA THR A 180 -23.17 -14.11 -4.50
C THR A 180 -24.54 -14.66 -4.88
N GLY A 181 -25.36 -13.84 -5.54
CA GLY A 181 -26.68 -14.23 -6.03
C GLY A 181 -27.20 -13.27 -7.10
N GLU A 182 -28.33 -13.61 -7.71
CA GLU A 182 -28.98 -12.81 -8.76
C GLU A 182 -29.86 -11.71 -8.16
N ALA A 183 -29.35 -10.49 -7.99
CA ALA A 183 -30.14 -9.36 -7.47
C ALA A 183 -29.66 -8.02 -8.06
N LYS A 184 -30.52 -6.99 -7.98
CA LYS A 184 -30.04 -5.61 -8.16
C LYS A 184 -29.50 -5.11 -6.83
N GLU A 185 -28.40 -4.38 -6.89
CA GLU A 185 -27.80 -3.74 -5.72
C GLU A 185 -28.79 -2.84 -4.97
N SER A 186 -29.61 -2.09 -5.71
CA SER A 186 -30.67 -1.24 -5.14
C SER A 186 -31.66 -1.99 -4.26
N ASP A 187 -31.92 -3.27 -4.55
CA ASP A 187 -32.93 -4.06 -3.85
C ASP A 187 -32.44 -4.55 -2.49
N LEU A 188 -31.11 -4.52 -2.27
CA LEU A 188 -30.47 -4.93 -1.02
C LEU A 188 -29.94 -3.74 -0.21
N ALA A 189 -29.80 -2.56 -0.82
CA ALA A 189 -29.05 -1.42 -0.27
C ALA A 189 -29.47 -1.02 1.15
N ASP A 190 -30.77 -0.91 1.44
CA ASP A 190 -31.26 -0.55 2.78
C ASP A 190 -30.88 -1.62 3.82
N GLY A 191 -31.07 -2.91 3.48
CA GLY A 191 -30.70 -4.01 4.37
C GLY A 191 -29.19 -4.09 4.61
N LEU A 192 -28.36 -3.81 3.60
CA LEU A 192 -26.90 -3.75 3.76
C LEU A 192 -26.48 -2.61 4.70
N ARG A 193 -27.10 -1.43 4.57
CA ARG A 193 -26.86 -0.28 5.47
C ARG A 193 -27.25 -0.61 6.92
N ASP A 194 -28.39 -1.26 7.11
CA ASP A 194 -28.86 -1.64 8.44
C ASP A 194 -27.90 -2.65 9.10
N LEU A 195 -27.32 -3.57 8.32
CA LEU A 195 -26.30 -4.51 8.81
C LEU A 195 -25.01 -3.82 9.24
N GLU A 196 -24.46 -2.89 8.44
CA GLU A 196 -23.27 -2.13 8.85
C GLU A 196 -23.51 -1.30 10.13
N THR A 197 -24.74 -0.81 10.31
CA THR A 197 -25.14 -0.04 11.50
C THR A 197 -25.26 -0.94 12.74
N ALA A 198 -25.83 -2.14 12.58
CA ALA A 198 -26.08 -3.08 13.67
C ALA A 198 -24.81 -3.83 14.11
N LEU A 199 -23.93 -4.17 13.17
CA LEU A 199 -22.75 -5.00 13.40
C LEU A 199 -21.47 -4.15 13.43
N LYS A 200 -21.08 -3.72 14.63
CA LYS A 200 -19.88 -2.87 14.82
C LYS A 200 -18.62 -3.54 14.27
N GLY A 201 -17.89 -2.81 13.44
CA GLY A 201 -16.64 -3.29 12.83
C GLY A 201 -16.85 -4.19 11.60
N LEU A 202 -18.07 -4.24 11.07
CA LEU A 202 -18.36 -4.78 9.75
C LEU A 202 -18.14 -3.70 8.68
N LYS A 203 -17.51 -4.09 7.57
CA LYS A 203 -17.48 -3.33 6.32
C LYS A 203 -18.12 -4.18 5.23
N ILE A 204 -19.06 -3.62 4.48
CA ILE A 204 -19.74 -4.26 3.36
C ILE A 204 -19.29 -3.58 2.06
N GLY A 205 -18.85 -4.39 1.09
CA GLY A 205 -18.63 -3.96 -0.30
C GLY A 205 -19.64 -4.63 -1.22
N SER A 206 -20.12 -3.89 -2.21
CA SER A 206 -21.06 -4.39 -3.22
C SER A 206 -20.40 -4.33 -4.59
N TYR A 207 -20.43 -5.46 -5.32
CA TYR A 207 -19.72 -5.64 -6.58
C TYR A 207 -20.66 -6.24 -7.63
N PRO A 208 -21.41 -5.40 -8.36
CA PRO A 208 -22.27 -5.87 -9.44
C PRO A 208 -21.44 -6.51 -10.57
N GLY A 209 -22.01 -7.52 -11.23
CA GLY A 209 -21.39 -8.18 -12.37
C GLY A 209 -21.20 -7.27 -13.60
N PRO A 210 -20.42 -7.73 -14.61
CA PRO A 210 -19.92 -6.92 -15.72
C PRO A 210 -21.00 -6.24 -16.60
N THR A 211 -22.25 -6.68 -16.54
CA THR A 211 -23.33 -6.19 -17.42
C THR A 211 -24.02 -4.92 -16.91
N GLY A 212 -23.83 -4.54 -15.64
CA GLY A 212 -24.46 -3.36 -15.02
C GLY A 212 -26.01 -3.35 -15.03
N LYS A 213 -26.64 -4.44 -15.49
CA LYS A 213 -28.09 -4.58 -15.68
C LYS A 213 -28.52 -6.01 -15.37
N GLY A 214 -28.74 -6.31 -14.08
CA GLY A 214 -29.20 -7.64 -13.64
C GLY A 214 -28.18 -8.74 -13.94
N GLY A 215 -27.60 -9.30 -12.90
CA GLY A 215 -26.61 -10.38 -13.02
C GLY A 215 -26.15 -10.79 -11.63
N PRO A 216 -25.07 -11.60 -11.54
CA PRO A 216 -24.51 -11.98 -10.25
C PRO A 216 -24.03 -10.73 -9.51
N LEU A 217 -24.65 -10.46 -8.38
CA LEU A 217 -24.23 -9.46 -7.41
C LEU A 217 -23.45 -10.18 -6.31
N THR A 218 -22.22 -9.74 -6.10
CA THR A 218 -21.40 -10.24 -4.98
C THR A 218 -21.32 -9.17 -3.91
N ILE A 219 -21.76 -9.52 -2.70
CA ILE A 219 -21.61 -8.72 -1.50
C ILE A 219 -20.45 -9.29 -0.69
N VAL A 220 -19.47 -8.46 -0.37
CA VAL A 220 -18.29 -8.84 0.42
C VAL A 220 -18.43 -8.27 1.82
N CYS A 221 -18.47 -9.14 2.82
CA CYS A 221 -18.44 -8.78 4.24
C CYS A 221 -17.01 -8.91 4.74
N ARG A 222 -16.51 -7.89 5.45
CA ARG A 222 -15.18 -7.88 6.05
C ARG A 222 -15.25 -7.42 7.50
N SER A 223 -14.56 -8.12 8.39
CA SER A 223 -14.42 -7.71 9.79
C SER A 223 -13.22 -8.39 10.45
N ARG A 224 -12.57 -7.72 11.41
CA ARG A 224 -11.58 -8.35 12.30
C ARG A 224 -12.22 -9.36 13.27
N SER A 225 -13.55 -9.35 13.42
CA SER A 225 -14.27 -10.35 14.20
C SER A 225 -14.87 -11.41 13.27
N ALA A 226 -14.36 -12.64 13.35
CA ALA A 226 -14.85 -13.75 12.54
C ALA A 226 -16.35 -14.00 12.74
N SER A 227 -16.84 -13.92 13.99
CA SER A 227 -18.25 -14.12 14.31
C SER A 227 -19.14 -13.01 13.75
N VAL A 228 -18.68 -11.74 13.78
CA VAL A 228 -19.40 -10.62 13.14
C VAL A 228 -19.48 -10.84 11.63
N CYS A 229 -18.38 -11.26 11.00
CA CYS A 229 -18.33 -11.47 9.56
C CYS A 229 -19.22 -12.65 9.11
N GLU A 230 -19.23 -13.75 9.87
CA GLU A 230 -20.10 -14.90 9.62
C GLU A 230 -21.59 -14.53 9.77
N GLN A 231 -21.94 -13.80 10.85
CA GLN A 231 -23.29 -13.29 11.05
C GLN A 231 -23.73 -12.38 9.91
N ALA A 232 -22.85 -11.49 9.45
CA ALA A 232 -23.12 -10.63 8.32
C ALA A 232 -23.37 -11.43 7.03
N ALA A 233 -22.55 -12.44 6.73
CA ALA A 233 -22.72 -13.27 5.54
C ALA A 233 -24.07 -14.02 5.53
N LEU A 234 -24.47 -14.58 6.68
CA LEU A 234 -25.77 -15.23 6.82
C LEU A 234 -26.93 -14.24 6.65
N ALA A 235 -26.81 -13.05 7.23
CA ALA A 235 -27.84 -12.01 7.12
C ALA A 235 -27.96 -11.47 5.69
N VAL A 236 -26.83 -11.27 4.99
CA VAL A 236 -26.83 -10.87 3.57
C VAL A 236 -27.51 -11.95 2.71
N LYS A 237 -27.22 -13.24 2.95
CA LYS A 237 -27.92 -14.33 2.25
C LYS A 237 -29.43 -14.29 2.48
N ALA A 238 -29.87 -13.96 3.69
CA ALA A 238 -31.29 -13.78 4.00
C ALA A 238 -31.91 -12.60 3.23
N LEU A 239 -31.17 -11.51 2.97
CA LEU A 239 -31.64 -10.41 2.12
C LEU A 239 -31.90 -10.87 0.67
N PHE A 240 -31.02 -11.68 0.09
CA PHE A 240 -31.28 -12.29 -1.23
C PHE A 240 -32.53 -13.17 -1.20
N THR A 241 -32.68 -14.02 -0.17
CA THR A 241 -33.84 -14.90 -0.03
C THR A 241 -35.15 -14.11 0.13
N ALA A 242 -35.13 -12.98 0.83
CA ALA A 242 -36.30 -12.09 0.96
C ALA A 242 -36.77 -11.50 -0.38
N GLN A 243 -35.86 -11.38 -1.36
CA GLN A 243 -36.17 -10.99 -2.74
C GLN A 243 -36.55 -12.18 -3.63
N GLY A 244 -36.70 -13.38 -3.07
CA GLY A 244 -36.97 -14.62 -3.82
C GLY A 244 -35.77 -15.10 -4.63
N LYS A 245 -34.55 -14.76 -4.21
CA LYS A 245 -33.30 -15.09 -4.90
C LYS A 245 -32.46 -16.06 -4.09
N GLU A 246 -31.83 -17.00 -4.78
CA GLU A 246 -30.81 -17.85 -4.17
C GLU A 246 -29.47 -17.12 -4.11
N ALA A 247 -28.69 -17.43 -3.07
CA ALA A 247 -27.33 -16.92 -2.92
C ALA A 247 -26.42 -17.92 -2.22
N GLU A 248 -25.17 -17.95 -2.66
CA GLU A 248 -24.11 -18.81 -2.15
C GLU A 248 -23.14 -18.00 -1.29
N ILE A 249 -22.67 -18.61 -0.20
CA ILE A 249 -21.66 -18.01 0.69
C ILE A 249 -20.34 -18.72 0.44
N GLY A 250 -19.28 -17.96 0.23
CA GLY A 250 -17.90 -18.43 0.25
C GLY A 250 -17.04 -17.63 1.23
N GLN A 251 -15.94 -18.22 1.68
CA GLN A 251 -14.98 -17.62 2.61
C GLN A 251 -13.65 -17.33 1.90
N GLY A 252 -13.00 -16.24 2.29
CA GLY A 252 -11.76 -15.77 1.69
C GLY A 252 -12.00 -14.80 0.53
N ASP A 253 -10.93 -14.53 -0.20
CA ASP A 253 -10.98 -13.59 -1.31
C ASP A 253 -11.91 -14.07 -2.43
N ARG A 254 -12.62 -13.12 -3.03
CA ARG A 254 -13.39 -13.39 -4.24
C ARG A 254 -12.43 -13.92 -5.32
N PRO A 255 -12.74 -15.04 -6.00
CA PRO A 255 -12.00 -15.39 -7.21
C PRO A 255 -12.10 -14.24 -8.20
N ALA A 256 -10.92 -13.80 -8.69
CA ALA A 256 -10.77 -12.67 -9.60
C ALA A 256 -11.69 -12.77 -10.83
#